data_AF-A0A485B7W7-F1
#
_entry.id   AF-A0A485B7W7-F1
#
_cell.length_a   1.000
_cell.length_b   1.000
_cell.length_c   1.000
_cell.angle_alpha   90.00
_cell.angle_beta   90.00
_cell.angle_gamma   90.00
#
_symmetry.space_group_name_H-M   'P 1'
#
loop_
_entity.id
_entity.type
_entity.pdbx_description
1 polymer ?
#
loop_
_entity_poly.entity_id
_entity_poly.type
_entity_poly.pdbx_seq_one_letter_code
_entity_poly.pdbx_strand_id
1 'polypeptide(L)'
;MMVTFTDWDIIRNLLLAGRWTVLLSLVAFLGGALVTLPLLLLRLTGGRQVRRLIRGYVELFQGTPLLMQLFLAFFGVALFGIDVSPWTAASMALTFYTSAFLLDIWFGSIRALPKGQWEASRCLGAELHPDAVPGRCAAGAAHRHCPDGGLRGAGGKRYRPGVDYRLRRADQGRDDADQRHLPAV
;
A
#
# COMPACT_ATOMS: atom_id res chain seq x y z
N MET A 1 1.51 26.17 48.23
CA MET A 1 0.25 25.43 47.99
C MET A 1 0.64 24.11 47.34
N MET A 2 0.66 23.01 48.09
CA MET A 2 0.87 21.68 47.53
C MET A 2 -0.41 21.35 46.74
N VAL A 3 -0.32 21.27 45.41
CA VAL A 3 -1.46 20.83 44.59
C VAL A 3 -1.69 19.36 44.95
N THR A 4 -2.72 19.06 45.74
CA THR A 4 -3.12 17.70 46.03
C THR A 4 -3.75 17.13 44.77
N PHE A 5 -2.97 16.36 44.01
CA PHE A 5 -3.48 15.61 42.88
C PHE A 5 -4.28 14.43 43.41
N THR A 6 -5.61 14.54 43.36
CA THR A 6 -6.48 13.41 43.62
C THR A 6 -6.37 12.43 42.45
N ASP A 7 -6.38 11.12 42.72
CA ASP A 7 -6.40 10.10 41.66
C ASP A 7 -7.51 10.35 40.63
N TRP A 8 -8.65 10.87 41.11
CA TRP A 8 -9.79 11.26 40.28
C TRP A 8 -9.48 12.42 39.30
N ASP A 9 -8.72 13.43 39.74
CA ASP A 9 -8.33 14.55 38.89
C ASP A 9 -7.37 14.10 37.79
N ILE A 10 -6.47 13.16 38.12
CA ILE A 10 -5.56 12.53 37.16
C ILE A 10 -6.37 11.79 36.10
N ILE A 11 -7.28 10.90 36.50
CA ILE A 11 -8.12 10.13 35.57
C ILE A 11 -8.94 11.06 34.67
N ARG A 12 -9.58 12.09 35.24
CA ARG A 12 -10.36 13.07 34.47
C ARG A 12 -9.49 13.79 33.44
N ASN A 13 -8.30 14.25 33.81
CA ASN A 13 -7.40 14.94 32.90
C ASN A 13 -6.88 14.02 31.79
N LEU A 14 -6.57 12.76 32.11
CA LEU A 14 -6.17 11.76 31.12
C LEU A 14 -7.31 11.47 30.12
N LEU A 15 -8.55 11.34 30.58
CA LEU A 15 -9.70 11.16 29.69
C LEU A 15 -9.93 12.39 28.79
N LEU A 16 -9.81 13.59 29.35
CA LEU A 16 -9.93 14.84 28.60
C LEU A 16 -8.83 14.99 27.54
N ALA A 17 -7.60 14.54 27.84
CA ALA A 17 -6.49 14.49 26.89
C ALA A 17 -6.66 13.38 25.84
N GLY A 18 -7.12 12.20 26.25
CA GLY A 18 -7.37 11.05 25.37
C GLY A 18 -8.37 11.36 24.26
N ARG A 19 -9.37 12.19 24.53
CA ARG A 19 -10.26 12.76 23.49
C ARG A 19 -9.49 13.37 22.32
N TRP A 20 -8.45 14.17 22.59
CA TRP A 20 -7.68 14.83 21.54
C TRP A 20 -6.83 13.84 20.75
N THR A 21 -6.27 12.83 21.41
CA THR A 21 -5.54 11.73 20.76
C THR A 21 -6.44 10.97 19.80
N VAL A 22 -7.68 10.64 20.21
CA VAL A 22 -8.66 9.96 19.34
C VAL A 22 -9.02 10.83 18.14
N LEU A 23 -9.31 12.12 18.37
CA LEU A 23 -9.65 13.05 17.30
C LEU A 23 -8.51 13.22 16.29
N LEU A 24 -7.28 13.43 16.76
CA LEU A 24 -6.12 13.55 15.87
C LEU A 24 -5.84 12.25 15.12
N SER A 25 -6.01 11.09 15.76
CA SER A 25 -5.85 9.79 15.10
C SER A 25 -6.89 9.59 13.99
N LEU A 26 -8.15 9.97 14.24
CA LEU A 26 -9.21 9.90 13.25
C LEU A 26 -8.93 10.83 12.06
N VAL A 27 -8.53 12.07 12.33
CA VAL A 27 -8.17 13.04 11.29
C VAL A 27 -6.98 12.54 10.47
N ALA A 28 -5.93 12.04 11.13
CA ALA A 28 -4.75 11.49 10.46
C ALA A 28 -5.09 10.30 9.56
N PHE A 29 -5.93 9.38 10.04
CA PHE A 29 -6.33 8.21 9.28
C PHE A 29 -7.25 8.56 8.10
N LEU A 30 -8.31 9.34 8.33
CA LEU A 30 -9.25 9.74 7.28
C LEU A 30 -8.60 10.66 6.26
N GLY A 31 -7.86 11.67 6.73
CA GLY A 31 -7.07 12.56 5.86
C GLY A 31 -6.02 11.78 5.10
N GLY A 32 -5.31 10.87 5.78
CA GLY A 32 -4.30 10.00 5.17
C GLY A 32 -4.90 9.12 4.08
N ALA A 33 -6.06 8.51 4.33
CA ALA A 33 -6.82 7.71 3.36
C ALA A 33 -7.28 8.56 2.16
N LEU A 34 -7.78 9.76 2.42
CA LEU A 34 -8.23 10.69 1.37
C LEU A 34 -7.10 11.11 0.44
N VAL A 35 -5.90 11.34 0.96
CA VAL A 35 -4.68 11.63 0.17
C VAL A 35 -4.16 10.38 -0.53
N THR A 36 -4.22 9.22 0.14
CA THR A 36 -3.71 7.96 -0.39
C THR A 36 -4.49 7.46 -1.58
N LEU A 37 -5.82 7.57 -1.56
CA LEU A 37 -6.70 7.07 -2.62
C LEU A 37 -6.30 7.60 -4.03
N PRO A 38 -6.18 8.91 -4.28
CA PRO A 38 -5.75 9.42 -5.58
C PRO A 38 -4.30 9.06 -5.90
N LEU A 39 -3.38 9.09 -4.92
CA LEU A 39 -1.99 8.69 -5.13
C LEU A 39 -1.88 7.22 -5.54
N LEU A 40 -2.68 6.34 -4.94
CA LEU A 40 -2.73 4.93 -5.26
C LEU A 40 -3.22 4.69 -6.68
N LEU A 41 -4.32 5.35 -7.05
CA LEU A 41 -4.85 5.29 -8.42
C LEU A 41 -3.80 5.77 -9.43
N LEU A 42 -3.16 6.91 -9.18
CA LEU A 42 -2.08 7.44 -10.01
C LEU A 42 -0.86 6.51 -10.06
N ARG A 43 -0.54 5.78 -8.98
CA ARG A 43 0.56 4.82 -8.97
C ARG A 43 0.24 3.57 -9.79
N LEU A 44 -1.03 3.15 -9.82
CA LEU A 44 -1.52 2.00 -10.57
C LEU A 44 -1.64 2.30 -12.07
N THR A 45 -2.17 3.46 -12.44
CA THR A 45 -2.47 3.82 -13.84
C THR A 45 -1.41 4.72 -14.48
N GLY A 46 -0.68 5.50 -13.69
CA GLY A 46 0.23 6.53 -14.17
C GLY A 46 1.51 5.96 -14.78
N GLY A 47 2.16 6.77 -15.63
CA GLY A 47 3.39 6.43 -16.35
C GLY A 47 4.64 6.31 -15.45
N ARG A 48 5.81 6.09 -16.08
CA ARG A 48 7.09 5.93 -15.36
C ARG A 48 7.45 7.15 -14.50
N GLN A 49 7.16 8.36 -14.98
CA GLN A 49 7.43 9.62 -14.31
C GLN A 49 6.58 9.79 -13.06
N VAL A 50 5.25 9.58 -13.17
CA VAL A 50 4.32 9.66 -12.04
C VAL A 50 4.71 8.69 -10.92
N ARG A 51 5.06 7.45 -11.28
CA ARG A 51 5.52 6.45 -10.30
C ARG A 51 6.81 6.85 -9.60
N ARG A 52 7.74 7.55 -10.28
CA ARG A 52 8.96 8.09 -9.65
C ARG A 52 8.64 9.22 -8.67
N LEU A 53 7.74 10.14 -9.04
CA LEU A 53 7.32 11.24 -8.16
C LEU A 53 6.64 10.72 -6.90
N ILE A 54 5.72 9.77 -7.05
CA ILE A 54 5.03 9.12 -5.93
C ILE A 54 6.04 8.38 -5.04
N ARG A 55 7.02 7.70 -5.63
CA ARG A 55 8.09 7.06 -4.86
C ARG A 55 8.91 8.07 -4.06
N GLY A 56 9.27 9.21 -4.67
CA GLY A 56 9.98 10.29 -3.97
C GLY A 56 9.17 10.88 -2.81
N TYR A 57 7.85 11.06 -2.99
CA TYR A 57 6.94 11.45 -1.92
C TYR A 57 6.98 10.46 -0.75
N VAL A 58 6.84 9.16 -1.05
CA VAL A 58 6.87 8.10 -0.02
C VAL A 58 8.22 8.07 0.71
N GLU A 59 9.33 8.10 -0.03
CA GLU A 59 10.68 8.08 0.54
C GLU A 59 10.94 9.31 1.43
N LEU A 60 10.43 10.48 1.05
CA LEU A 60 10.54 11.70 1.86
C LEU A 60 9.80 11.54 3.21
N PHE A 61 8.54 11.13 3.19
CA PHE A 61 7.71 11.07 4.39
C PHE A 61 8.01 9.88 5.30
N GLN A 62 8.41 8.73 4.74
CA GLN A 62 8.82 7.57 5.53
C GLN A 62 10.29 7.68 6.00
N GLY A 63 11.14 8.39 5.23
CA GLY A 63 12.55 8.57 5.54
C GLY A 63 12.85 9.73 6.50
N THR A 64 11.85 10.58 6.80
CA THR A 64 12.01 11.70 7.75
C THR A 64 11.27 11.41 9.07
N PRO A 65 11.86 11.73 10.23
CA PRO A 65 11.20 11.55 11.52
C PRO A 65 9.91 12.38 11.61
N LEU A 66 8.82 11.78 12.10
CA LEU A 66 7.53 12.47 12.31
C LEU A 66 7.69 13.74 13.17
N LEU A 67 8.58 13.70 14.16
CA LEU A 67 8.87 14.87 15.00
C LEU A 67 9.40 16.06 14.17
N MET A 68 10.27 15.79 13.19
CA MET A 68 10.80 16.81 12.29
C MET A 68 9.69 17.37 11.38
N GLN A 69 8.78 16.51 10.93
CA GLN A 69 7.64 16.94 10.10
C GLN A 69 6.68 17.84 10.88
N LEU A 70 6.38 17.50 12.14
CA LEU A 70 5.57 18.34 13.03
C LEU A 70 6.23 19.70 13.28
N PHE A 71 7.54 19.70 13.53
CA PHE A 71 8.32 20.93 13.71
C PHE A 71 8.27 21.81 12.47
N LEU A 72 8.50 21.24 11.28
CA LEU A 72 8.46 21.97 10.01
C LEU A 72 7.05 22.48 9.68
N ALA A 73 6.01 21.69 9.96
CA ALA A 73 4.63 22.09 9.72
C ALA A 73 4.19 23.27 10.59
N PHE A 74 4.68 23.36 11.82
CA PHE A 74 4.33 24.45 12.74
C PHE A 74 5.26 25.67 12.59
N PHE A 75 6.57 25.49 12.73
CA PHE A 75 7.53 26.60 12.69
C PHE A 75 7.97 26.97 11.27
N GLY A 76 8.03 25.99 10.36
CA GLY A 76 8.46 26.22 8.99
C GLY A 76 7.48 27.08 8.20
N VAL A 77 6.18 26.89 8.40
CA VAL A 77 5.14 27.69 7.74
C VAL A 77 5.10 29.12 8.29
N ALA A 78 5.35 29.29 9.60
CA ALA A 78 5.43 30.60 10.24
C ALA A 78 6.55 31.49 9.65
N LEU A 79 7.63 30.91 9.14
CA LEU A 79 8.69 31.67 8.44
C LEU A 79 8.20 32.39 7.19
N PHE A 80 7.11 31.91 6.58
CA PHE A 80 6.47 32.55 5.43
C PHE A 80 5.40 33.59 5.84
N GLY A 81 5.30 33.92 7.14
CA GLY A 81 4.33 34.88 7.67
C GLY A 81 2.92 34.31 7.84
N ILE A 82 2.76 32.99 7.83
CA ILE A 82 1.47 32.30 8.02
C ILE A 82 1.46 31.66 9.41
N ASP A 83 0.65 32.22 10.32
CA ASP A 83 0.46 31.65 11.64
C ASP A 83 -0.48 30.44 11.57
N VAL A 84 0.06 29.26 11.89
CA VAL A 84 -0.68 27.99 11.87
C VAL A 84 -0.97 27.55 13.28
N SER A 85 -2.23 27.18 13.57
CA SER A 85 -2.56 26.61 14.88
C SER A 85 -1.85 25.28 15.10
N PRO A 86 -1.44 24.93 16.35
CA PRO A 86 -0.81 23.63 16.63
C PRO A 86 -1.66 22.44 16.18
N TRP A 87 -3.00 22.57 16.27
CA TRP A 87 -3.94 21.53 15.87
C TRP A 87 -3.92 21.29 14.35
N THR A 88 -3.88 22.36 13.56
CA THR A 88 -3.77 22.31 12.09
C THR A 88 -2.43 21.74 11.65
N ALA A 89 -1.33 22.21 12.26
CA ALA A 89 0.01 21.73 11.95
C ALA A 89 0.15 20.22 12.26
N ALA A 90 -0.34 19.80 13.43
CA ALA A 90 -0.35 18.38 13.81
C ALA A 90 -1.18 17.54 12.85
N SER A 91 -2.39 17.99 12.53
CA SER A 91 -3.31 17.29 11.63
C SER A 91 -2.72 17.14 10.22
N MET A 92 -2.09 18.18 9.67
CA MET A 92 -1.43 18.12 8.36
C MET A 92 -0.23 17.17 8.36
N ALA A 93 0.69 17.33 9.33
CA ALA A 93 1.88 16.49 9.42
C ALA A 93 1.52 14.99 9.58
N LEU A 94 0.59 14.69 10.48
CA LEU A 94 0.10 13.32 10.68
C LEU A 94 -0.59 12.78 9.43
N THR A 95 -1.41 13.58 8.74
CA THR A 95 -2.08 13.18 7.50
C THR A 95 -1.08 12.78 6.41
N PHE A 96 -0.08 13.61 6.15
CA PHE A 96 0.91 13.30 5.11
C PHE A 96 1.78 12.11 5.50
N TYR A 97 2.22 12.03 6.76
CA TYR A 97 2.94 10.87 7.27
C TYR A 97 2.14 9.58 7.08
N THR A 98 0.91 9.54 7.60
CA THR A 98 0.03 8.37 7.51
C THR A 98 -0.26 8.00 6.05
N SER A 99 -0.48 8.97 5.16
CA SER A 99 -0.75 8.68 3.75
C SER A 99 0.42 7.98 3.04
N ALA A 100 1.67 8.31 3.39
CA ALA A 100 2.83 7.69 2.78
C ALA A 100 2.95 6.20 3.15
N PHE A 101 2.66 5.83 4.40
CA PHE A 101 2.61 4.43 4.82
C PHE A 101 1.39 3.72 4.24
N LEU A 102 0.23 4.35 4.27
CA LEU A 102 -1.02 3.77 3.79
C LEU A 102 -0.96 3.45 2.29
N LEU A 103 -0.25 4.27 1.51
CA LEU A 103 -0.04 4.05 0.09
C LEU A 103 0.71 2.74 -0.20
N ASP A 104 1.78 2.44 0.54
CA ASP A 104 2.51 1.19 0.36
C ASP A 104 1.72 -0.02 0.88
N ILE A 105 1.00 0.14 2.00
CA ILE A 105 0.13 -0.91 2.55
C ILE A 105 -0.94 -1.27 1.52
N TRP A 106 -1.72 -0.30 1.03
CA TRP A 106 -2.81 -0.55 0.09
C TRP A 106 -2.29 -1.07 -1.25
N PHE A 107 -1.18 -0.54 -1.74
CA PHE A 107 -0.55 -1.03 -2.97
C PHE A 107 -0.05 -2.47 -2.82
N GLY A 108 0.52 -2.81 -1.66
CA GLY A 108 0.90 -4.17 -1.27
C GLY A 108 -0.31 -5.10 -1.23
N SER A 109 -1.42 -4.67 -0.61
CA SER A 109 -2.68 -5.43 -0.56
C SER A 109 -3.23 -5.72 -1.95
N ILE A 110 -3.25 -4.75 -2.86
CA ILE A 110 -3.72 -4.94 -4.24
C ILE A 110 -2.84 -5.96 -4.98
N ARG A 111 -1.52 -5.91 -4.78
CA ARG A 111 -0.57 -6.83 -5.41
C ARG A 111 -0.59 -8.24 -4.83
N ALA A 112 -1.06 -8.40 -3.60
CA ALA A 112 -1.17 -9.71 -2.96
C ALA A 112 -2.31 -10.57 -3.56
N LEU A 113 -3.25 -9.98 -4.31
CA LEU A 113 -4.35 -10.73 -4.92
C LEU A 113 -3.85 -11.71 -6.00
N PRO A 114 -4.28 -12.99 -5.97
CA PRO A 114 -3.95 -13.96 -7.00
C PRO A 114 -4.42 -13.54 -8.39
N LYS A 115 -3.63 -13.85 -9.42
CA LYS A 115 -3.95 -13.53 -10.82
C LYS A 115 -5.30 -14.07 -11.29
N GLY A 116 -5.72 -15.24 -10.78
CA GLY A 116 -7.02 -15.84 -11.10
C GLY A 116 -8.22 -14.96 -10.75
N GLN A 117 -8.12 -14.11 -9.72
CA GLN A 117 -9.19 -13.17 -9.35
C GLN A 117 -9.33 -12.02 -10.37
N TRP A 118 -8.20 -11.56 -10.88
CA TRP A 118 -8.16 -10.57 -11.96
C TRP A 118 -8.71 -11.15 -13.27
N GLU A 119 -8.37 -12.41 -13.58
CA GLU A 119 -8.88 -13.12 -14.76
C GLU A 119 -10.39 -13.37 -14.67
N ALA A 120 -10.89 -13.85 -13.53
CA ALA A 120 -12.32 -14.06 -13.30
C ALA A 120 -13.12 -12.75 -13.42
N SER A 121 -12.60 -11.64 -12.89
CA SER A 121 -13.24 -10.32 -13.02
C SER A 121 -13.36 -9.87 -14.48
N ARG A 122 -12.35 -10.15 -15.31
CA ARG A 122 -12.38 -9.85 -16.75
C ARG A 122 -13.41 -10.71 -17.49
N CYS A 123 -13.59 -11.97 -17.09
CA CYS A 123 -14.64 -12.85 -17.65
C CYS A 123 -16.06 -12.37 -17.31
N LEU A 124 -16.24 -11.67 -16.18
CA LEU A 124 -17.51 -11.07 -15.75
C LEU A 124 -17.76 -9.68 -16.37
N GLY A 125 -16.92 -9.23 -17.31
CA GLY A 125 -17.09 -7.96 -18.03
C GLY A 125 -16.49 -6.73 -17.33
N ALA A 126 -15.70 -6.91 -16.26
CA ALA A 126 -14.93 -5.81 -15.69
C ALA A 126 -13.70 -5.52 -16.56
N GLU A 127 -13.88 -4.69 -17.59
CA GLU A 127 -12.79 -4.19 -18.46
C GLU A 127 -12.03 -3.05 -17.76
N LEU A 128 -11.33 -3.34 -16.66
CA LEU A 128 -10.33 -2.40 -16.16
C LEU A 128 -9.13 -2.40 -17.13
N HIS A 129 -8.67 -1.19 -17.49
CA HIS A 129 -7.61 -0.94 -18.48
C HIS A 129 -6.49 -1.98 -18.40
N PRO A 130 -6.11 -2.60 -19.54
CA PRO A 130 -5.23 -3.75 -19.56
C PRO A 130 -3.98 -3.57 -18.68
N ASP A 131 -3.33 -2.42 -18.73
CA ASP A 131 -2.01 -2.20 -18.10
C ASP A 131 -2.00 -2.00 -16.58
N ALA A 132 -3.17 -1.98 -15.92
CA ALA A 132 -3.26 -1.85 -14.47
C ALA A 132 -2.90 -3.15 -13.71
N VAL A 133 -2.84 -4.30 -14.40
CA VAL A 133 -2.46 -5.58 -13.80
C VAL A 133 -0.95 -5.59 -13.47
N PRO A 134 -0.55 -5.68 -12.19
CA PRO A 134 0.86 -5.81 -11.82
C PRO A 134 1.39 -7.15 -12.36
N GLY A 135 2.38 -7.10 -13.26
CA GLY A 135 3.00 -8.30 -13.84
C GLY A 135 2.76 -8.51 -15.33
N ARG A 136 2.41 -7.47 -16.09
CA ARG A 136 2.59 -7.54 -17.55
C ARG A 136 4.07 -7.69 -17.89
N CYS A 137 4.44 -8.92 -18.21
CA CYS A 137 5.46 -9.16 -19.21
C CYS A 137 5.06 -8.39 -20.47
N ALA A 138 5.96 -7.54 -20.95
CA ALA A 138 5.91 -6.93 -22.26
C ALA A 138 6.09 -7.98 -23.37
N ALA A 139 5.16 -8.93 -23.50
CA ALA A 139 5.25 -10.04 -24.46
C ALA A 139 3.95 -10.28 -25.25
N GLY A 140 3.02 -9.33 -25.24
CA GLY A 140 1.79 -9.38 -26.07
C GLY A 140 1.80 -8.43 -27.27
N ALA A 141 2.78 -7.53 -27.38
CA ALA A 141 2.84 -6.49 -28.41
C ALA A 141 3.51 -6.95 -29.73
N ALA A 142 3.51 -8.25 -30.02
CA ALA A 142 4.06 -8.82 -31.26
C ALA A 142 3.03 -9.65 -32.05
N HIS A 143 1.73 -9.41 -31.86
CA HIS A 143 0.67 -9.99 -32.70
C HIS A 143 0.34 -9.08 -33.90
N ARG A 144 1.37 -8.65 -34.64
CA ARG A 144 1.18 -8.14 -36.00
C ARG A 144 2.12 -8.87 -36.96
N HIS A 145 1.51 -9.78 -37.70
CA HIS A 145 1.94 -10.29 -39.00
C HIS A 145 3.25 -11.10 -39.04
N CYS A 146 3.13 -12.43 -39.18
CA CYS A 146 4.14 -13.23 -39.86
C CYS A 146 3.40 -14.29 -40.70
N PRO A 147 3.66 -14.39 -42.02
CA PRO A 147 2.90 -15.25 -42.92
C PRO A 147 3.29 -16.72 -42.74
N ASP A 148 2.34 -17.61 -43.05
CA ASP A 148 2.55 -19.05 -43.13
C ASP A 148 3.73 -19.39 -44.05
N GLY A 149 4.77 -19.99 -43.47
CA GLY A 149 5.95 -20.48 -44.17
C GLY A 149 6.61 -21.57 -43.35
N GLY A 150 6.44 -22.82 -43.79
CA GLY A 150 6.76 -24.01 -43.02
C GLY A 150 8.23 -24.16 -42.63
N LEU A 151 8.44 -24.69 -41.42
CA LEU A 151 9.66 -25.38 -41.04
C LEU A 151 9.30 -26.61 -40.21
N ARG A 152 9.56 -27.78 -40.81
CA ARG A 152 9.65 -29.08 -40.15
C ARG A 152 10.86 -29.07 -39.21
N GLY A 153 10.67 -29.63 -38.01
CA GLY A 153 11.74 -30.26 -37.22
C GLY A 153 12.64 -29.32 -36.40
N ALA A 154 12.30 -29.12 -35.13
CA ALA A 154 13.25 -29.02 -34.03
C ALA A 154 12.50 -29.12 -32.70
N GLY A 155 12.99 -29.96 -31.78
CA GLY A 155 12.38 -30.21 -30.47
C GLY A 155 12.37 -28.97 -29.59
N GLY A 156 11.23 -28.26 -29.57
CA GLY A 156 10.95 -27.16 -28.65
C GLY A 156 9.74 -27.49 -27.79
N LYS A 157 9.95 -27.66 -26.48
CA LYS A 157 8.87 -27.77 -25.49
C LYS A 157 7.96 -26.54 -25.62
N ARG A 158 6.75 -26.78 -26.12
CA ARG A 158 5.66 -25.81 -26.21
C ARG A 158 5.30 -25.39 -24.78
N TYR A 159 5.55 -24.14 -24.40
CA TYR A 159 5.13 -23.59 -23.11
C TYR A 159 3.60 -23.60 -23.05
N ARG A 160 3.03 -24.51 -22.26
CA ARG A 160 1.59 -24.54 -21.95
C ARG A 160 1.35 -23.71 -20.69
N PRO A 161 0.56 -22.63 -20.74
CA PRO A 161 0.06 -22.00 -19.53
C PRO A 161 -1.12 -22.84 -19.05
N GLY A 162 -0.81 -23.90 -18.30
CA GLY A 162 -1.77 -24.68 -17.55
C GLY A 162 -1.30 -24.66 -16.10
N VAL A 163 -1.94 -23.85 -15.27
CA VAL A 163 -1.75 -23.92 -13.82
C VAL A 163 -2.30 -25.27 -13.40
N ASP A 164 -1.42 -26.27 -13.25
CA ASP A 164 -1.83 -27.60 -12.82
C ASP A 164 -2.06 -27.58 -11.30
N TYR A 165 -3.30 -27.28 -10.91
CA TYR A 165 -3.72 -27.21 -9.52
C TYR A 165 -3.57 -28.56 -8.78
N ARG A 166 -3.43 -29.69 -9.51
CA ARG A 166 -3.25 -31.00 -8.89
C ARG A 166 -1.88 -31.14 -8.22
N LEU A 167 -0.83 -30.51 -8.76
CA LEU A 167 0.51 -30.61 -8.17
C LEU A 167 0.62 -29.85 -6.85
N ARG A 168 -0.11 -28.73 -6.69
CA ARG A 168 -0.10 -27.95 -5.45
C ARG A 168 -0.75 -28.68 -4.26
N ARG A 169 -1.70 -29.59 -4.53
CA ARG A 169 -2.32 -30.42 -3.48
C ARG A 169 -1.40 -31.54 -3.00
N ALA A 170 -0.49 -32.00 -3.85
CA ALA A 170 0.48 -33.03 -3.50
C ALA A 170 1.61 -32.49 -2.60
N ASP A 171 2.07 -31.26 -2.84
CA ASP A 171 3.05 -30.60 -1.95
C ASP A 171 2.43 -30.22 -0.60
N GLN A 172 1.18 -29.70 -0.60
CA GLN A 172 0.50 -29.34 0.65
C GLN A 172 0.30 -30.56 1.58
N GLY A 173 -0.01 -31.73 1.03
CA GLY A 173 -0.15 -32.96 1.82
C GLY A 173 1.18 -33.54 2.31
N ARG A 174 2.32 -33.10 1.74
CA ARG A 174 3.67 -33.52 2.15
C ARG A 174 4.18 -32.68 3.32
N ASP A 175 3.91 -31.37 3.31
CA ASP A 175 4.27 -30.45 4.39
C ASP A 175 3.46 -30.73 5.68
N ASP A 176 2.18 -31.12 5.55
CA ASP A 176 1.33 -31.52 6.69
C ASP A 176 1.75 -32.86 7.33
N ALA A 177 2.52 -33.70 6.61
CA ALA A 177 3.06 -34.95 7.13
C ALA A 177 4.37 -34.70 7.91
N ASP A 178 5.18 -33.74 7.48
CA ASP A 178 6.45 -33.38 8.14
C ASP A 178 6.22 -32.66 9.48
N GLN A 179 5.14 -31.87 9.58
CA GLN A 179 4.77 -31.18 10.83
C GLN A 179 4.29 -32.11 11.96
N ARG A 180 3.94 -33.37 11.68
CA ARG A 180 3.55 -34.34 12.73
C ARG A 180 4.74 -35.01 13.43
N HIS A 181 5.97 -34.75 12.99
CA HIS A 181 7.19 -35.35 13.56
C HIS A 181 8.07 -34.38 14.35
N LEU A 182 7.63 -33.14 14.56
CA LEU A 182 8.33 -32.19 15.42
C LEU A 182 7.99 -32.46 16.90
N PRO A 183 9.00 -32.63 17.78
CA PRO A 183 8.76 -32.83 19.20
C PRO A 183 8.12 -31.57 19.81
N ALA A 184 7.04 -31.77 20.55
CA ALA A 184 6.39 -30.71 21.33
C ALA A 184 7.39 -30.16 22.35
N VAL A 185 7.74 -28.88 22.20
CA VAL A 185 8.44 -28.06 23.20
C VAL A 185 7.44 -27.04 23.73
#